data_AF-A0A1F7Z056-F1
#
_entry.id   AF-A0A1F7Z056-F1
#
_cell.length_a   1.000
_cell.length_b   1.000
_cell.length_c   1.000
_cell.angle_alpha   90.00
_cell.angle_beta   90.00
_cell.angle_gamma   90.00
#
_symmetry.space_group_name_H-M   'P 1'
#
loop_
_entity.id
_entity.type
_entity.pdbx_description
1 polymer ?
#
loop_
_entity_poly.entity_id
_entity_poly.type
_entity_poly.pdbx_seq_one_letter_code
_entity_poly.pdbx_strand_id
1 'polypeptide(L)'
;MGLMSRDEAIAIAEKSGIDLVEIAPNANPPVAKIIEIGKFLYIEEKKSREQKKKAKAAELKEVRFSPFIAEGDYNTRIRKIDDYLEHKH
;
A
#
# COMPACT_ATOMS: atom_id res chain seq x y z
N MET A 1 17.66 -15.53 -15.69
CA MET A 1 18.01 -15.13 -17.07
C MET A 1 18.79 -13.84 -17.00
N GLY A 2 19.75 -13.64 -17.91
CA GLY A 2 20.63 -12.46 -17.97
C GLY A 2 20.22 -11.52 -19.11
N LEU A 3 21.17 -10.70 -19.55
CA LEU A 3 21.00 -9.83 -20.71
C LEU A 3 20.80 -10.65 -21.99
N MET A 4 19.79 -10.33 -22.79
CA MET A 4 19.49 -10.97 -24.07
C MET A 4 18.88 -9.96 -25.04
N SER A 5 18.83 -10.31 -26.32
CA SER A 5 18.17 -9.49 -27.32
C SER A 5 16.64 -9.48 -27.13
N ARG A 6 15.99 -8.46 -27.68
CA ARG A 6 14.53 -8.33 -27.68
C ARG A 6 13.86 -9.54 -28.33
N ASP A 7 14.38 -9.98 -29.47
CA ASP A 7 13.77 -11.06 -30.26
C ASP A 7 13.86 -12.41 -29.55
N GLU A 8 14.99 -12.69 -28.88
CA GLU A 8 15.13 -13.89 -28.04
C GLU A 8 14.13 -13.87 -26.87
N ALA A 9 13.96 -12.73 -26.22
CA ALA A 9 13.02 -12.60 -25.11
C ALA A 9 11.57 -12.82 -25.56
N ILE A 10 11.19 -12.31 -26.74
CA ILE A 10 9.87 -12.53 -27.35
C ILE A 10 9.68 -14.01 -27.68
N ALA A 11 10.65 -14.66 -28.32
CA ALA A 11 10.55 -16.08 -28.67
C ALA A 11 10.39 -16.98 -27.44
N ILE A 12 11.06 -16.67 -26.32
CA ILE A 12 10.91 -17.41 -25.06
C ILE A 12 9.51 -17.20 -24.47
N ALA A 13 8.99 -15.98 -24.52
CA ALA A 13 7.65 -15.64 -24.05
C ALA A 13 6.58 -16.38 -24.86
N GLU A 14 6.65 -16.33 -26.18
CA GLU A 14 5.76 -17.05 -27.10
C GLU A 14 5.82 -18.57 -26.88
N LYS A 15 7.02 -19.14 -26.76
CA LYS A 15 7.20 -20.58 -26.47
C LYS A 15 6.57 -20.99 -25.14
N SER A 16 6.54 -20.08 -24.19
CA SER A 16 5.98 -20.30 -22.86
C SER A 16 4.49 -19.94 -22.77
N GLY A 17 3.90 -19.38 -23.84
CA GLY A 17 2.49 -18.97 -23.89
C GLY A 17 2.14 -17.83 -22.94
N ILE A 18 3.11 -16.98 -22.59
CA ILE A 18 2.96 -15.89 -21.62
C ILE A 18 3.61 -14.61 -22.15
N ASP A 19 3.37 -13.48 -21.50
CA ASP A 19 3.76 -12.17 -22.02
C ASP A 19 5.17 -11.75 -21.61
N LEU A 20 5.87 -11.04 -22.50
CA LEU A 20 7.05 -10.26 -22.14
C LEU A 20 6.62 -8.85 -21.70
N VAL A 21 6.77 -8.56 -20.40
CA VAL A 21 6.36 -7.30 -19.79
C VAL A 21 7.56 -6.50 -19.34
N GLU A 22 7.68 -5.27 -19.83
CA GLU A 22 8.73 -4.33 -19.41
C GLU A 22 8.40 -3.72 -18.04
N ILE A 23 9.26 -3.93 -17.04
CA ILE A 23 9.03 -3.48 -15.66
C ILE A 23 9.88 -2.28 -15.25
N ALA A 24 11.02 -2.05 -15.92
CA ALA A 24 11.87 -0.90 -15.66
C ALA A 24 12.41 -0.35 -17.00
N PRO A 25 11.63 0.52 -17.66
CA PRO A 25 12.02 1.10 -18.95
C PRO A 25 13.21 2.05 -18.85
N ASN A 26 13.35 2.72 -17.70
CA ASN A 26 14.41 3.72 -17.48
C ASN A 26 15.74 3.10 -17.02
N ALA A 27 15.81 1.78 -16.83
CA ALA A 27 17.05 1.10 -16.49
C ALA A 27 17.94 0.96 -17.74
N ASN A 28 19.26 0.97 -17.57
CA ASN A 28 20.20 0.68 -18.64
C ASN A 28 21.00 -0.59 -18.30
N PRO A 29 20.70 -1.75 -18.93
CA PRO A 29 19.67 -1.97 -19.96
C PRO A 29 18.24 -2.09 -19.38
N PRO A 30 17.18 -1.88 -20.19
CA PRO A 30 15.80 -2.02 -19.74
C PRO A 30 15.54 -3.41 -19.14
N VAL A 31 14.74 -3.47 -18.08
CA VAL A 31 14.42 -4.74 -17.41
C VAL A 31 13.01 -5.18 -17.80
N ALA A 32 12.91 -6.36 -18.40
CA ALA A 32 11.65 -7.03 -18.71
C ALA A 32 11.53 -8.36 -17.96
N LYS A 33 10.29 -8.81 -17.75
CA LYS A 33 9.94 -10.09 -17.14
C LYS A 33 8.97 -10.84 -18.04
N ILE A 34 9.16 -12.16 -18.11
CA ILE A 34 8.24 -13.05 -18.81
C ILE A 34 7.22 -13.55 -17.80
N ILE A 35 5.98 -13.04 -17.85
CA ILE A 35 4.92 -13.28 -16.86
C ILE A 35 3.53 -13.17 -17.49
N GLU A 36 2.53 -13.81 -16.88
CA GLU A 36 1.12 -13.54 -17.19
C GLU A 36 0.69 -12.18 -16.64
N ILE A 37 0.38 -11.22 -17.51
CA ILE A 37 0.08 -9.85 -17.09
C ILE A 37 -1.18 -9.75 -16.23
N GLY A 38 -2.23 -10.50 -16.56
CA GLY A 38 -3.49 -10.47 -15.81
C GLY A 38 -3.33 -10.93 -14.37
N LYS A 39 -2.58 -12.03 -14.16
CA LYS A 39 -2.27 -12.56 -12.84
C LYS A 39 -1.40 -11.60 -12.03
N PHE A 40 -0.42 -10.95 -12.68
CA PHE A 40 0.44 -9.96 -12.03
C PHE A 40 -0.37 -8.76 -11.53
N LEU A 41 -1.20 -8.17 -12.38
CA LEU A 41 -2.06 -7.03 -12.01
C LEU A 41 -3.03 -7.40 -10.87
N TYR A 42 -3.59 -8.61 -10.90
CA TYR A 42 -4.45 -9.10 -9.82
C TYR A 42 -3.70 -9.20 -8.49
N ILE A 43 -2.48 -9.75 -8.48
CA ILE A 43 -1.66 -9.87 -7.26
C ILE A 43 -1.24 -8.50 -6.74
N GLU A 44 -0.84 -7.58 -7.62
CA GLU A 44 -0.52 -6.20 -7.24
C GLU A 44 -1.73 -5.48 -6.64
N GLU A 45 -2.90 -5.59 -7.27
CA GLU A 45 -4.12 -4.98 -6.77
C GLU A 45 -4.49 -5.54 -5.40
N LYS A 46 -4.44 -6.88 -5.25
CA LYS A 46 -4.70 -7.55 -3.97
C LYS A 46 -3.73 -7.06 -2.90
N LYS A 47 -2.43 -7.00 -3.20
CA LYS A 47 -1.40 -6.51 -2.28
C LYS A 47 -1.62 -5.04 -1.90
N SER A 48 -1.97 -4.18 -2.85
CA SER A 48 -2.30 -2.77 -2.61
C SER A 48 -3.55 -2.63 -1.73
N ARG A 49 -4.60 -3.42 -1.98
CA ARG A 49 -5.81 -3.47 -1.13
C ARG A 49 -5.48 -3.93 0.28
N GLU A 50 -4.65 -4.96 0.44
CA GLU A 50 -4.22 -5.43 1.76
C GLU A 50 -3.35 -4.39 2.49
N GLN A 51 -2.47 -3.69 1.79
CA GLN A 51 -1.68 -2.59 2.37
C GLN A 51 -2.57 -1.42 2.81
N LYS A 52 -3.54 -1.02 1.98
CA LYS A 52 -4.52 0.02 2.35
C LYS A 52 -5.37 -0.39 3.55
N LYS A 53 -5.78 -1.66 3.64
CA LYS A 53 -6.50 -2.19 4.81
C LYS A 53 -5.64 -2.23 6.08
N LYS A 54 -4.34 -2.56 5.94
CA LYS A 54 -3.39 -2.63 7.06
C LYS A 54 -2.94 -1.26 7.55
N ALA A 55 -2.89 -0.28 6.65
CA ALA A 55 -2.73 1.11 7.02
C ALA A 55 -4.00 1.56 7.76
N LYS A 56 -4.05 1.33 9.08
CA LYS A 56 -5.03 2.01 9.93
C LYS A 56 -4.82 3.50 9.70
N ALA A 57 -5.82 4.19 9.16
CA ALA A 57 -5.82 5.64 9.18
C ALA A 57 -5.74 6.04 10.65
N ALA A 58 -4.71 6.83 11.01
CA ALA A 58 -4.70 7.48 12.31
C ALA A 58 -5.90 8.44 12.32
N GLU A 59 -6.95 8.07 13.06
CA GLU A 59 -8.11 8.93 13.22
C GLU A 59 -7.74 10.04 14.20
N LEU A 60 -7.76 11.29 13.74
CA LEU A 60 -7.59 12.43 14.63
C LEU A 60 -8.78 12.49 15.61
N LYS A 61 -8.52 12.29 16.90
CA LYS A 61 -9.52 12.43 17.96
C LYS A 61 -9.46 13.84 18.54
N GLU A 62 -10.44 14.66 18.21
CA GLU A 62 -10.53 16.04 18.70
C GLU A 62 -11.39 16.12 19.97
N VAL A 63 -10.88 16.79 21.01
CA VAL A 63 -11.63 17.10 22.23
C VAL A 63 -11.68 18.61 22.41
N ARG A 64 -12.89 19.18 22.35
CA ARG A 64 -13.10 20.63 22.53
C ARG A 64 -13.27 20.94 24.02
N PHE A 65 -12.90 22.14 24.46
CA PHE A 65 -13.23 22.68 25.79
C PHE A 65 -13.90 24.04 25.64
N SER A 66 -14.74 24.39 26.62
CA SER A 66 -15.42 25.69 26.71
C SER A 66 -14.96 26.43 27.97
N PRO A 67 -14.86 27.77 27.97
CA PRO A 67 -14.42 28.53 29.15
C PRO A 67 -15.30 28.38 30.39
N PHE A 68 -16.58 28.01 30.20
CA PHE A 68 -17.58 27.83 31.28
C PHE A 68 -17.89 26.35 31.54
N ILE A 69 -16.95 25.46 31.25
CA ILE A 69 -17.15 24.02 31.47
C ILE A 69 -17.33 23.70 32.96
N ALA A 70 -18.29 22.84 33.28
CA ALA A 70 -18.51 22.35 34.63
C ALA A 70 -17.45 21.30 35.01
N GLU A 71 -17.07 21.23 36.29
CA GLU A 71 -16.01 20.33 36.79
C GLU A 71 -16.24 18.86 36.42
N GLY A 72 -17.49 18.38 36.51
CA GLY A 72 -17.85 17.01 36.11
C GLY A 72 -17.66 16.73 34.62
N ASP A 73 -17.96 17.71 33.75
CA ASP A 73 -17.76 17.59 32.30
C ASP A 73 -16.27 17.67 31.95
N TYR A 74 -15.51 18.54 32.62
CA TYR A 74 -14.06 18.62 32.49
C TYR A 74 -13.39 17.28 32.81
N ASN A 75 -13.70 16.68 33.96
CA ASN A 75 -13.14 15.40 34.38
C ASN A 75 -13.50 14.25 33.41
N THR A 76 -14.69 14.29 32.82
CA THR A 76 -15.11 13.30 31.81
C THR A 76 -14.31 13.42 30.52
N ARG A 77 -14.01 14.65 30.08
CA ARG A 77 -13.20 14.90 28.87
C ARG A 77 -11.73 14.52 29.07
N ILE A 78 -11.16 14.78 30.26
CA ILE A 78 -9.79 14.36 30.60
C ILE A 78 -9.66 12.83 30.56
N ARG A 79 -10.60 12.09 31.17
CA ARG A 79 -10.58 10.61 31.12
C ARG A 79 -10.64 10.06 29.70
N LYS A 80 -11.39 10.72 28.79
CA LYS A 80 -11.41 10.33 27.38
C LYS A 80 -10.08 10.59 26.67
N ILE A 81 -9.38 11.66 27.04
CA ILE A 81 -8.05 11.97 26.50
C ILE A 81 -7.05 10.91 26.98
N ASP A 82 -7.06 10.58 28.27
CA ASP A 82 -6.18 9.54 28.83
C ASP A 82 -6.42 8.18 28.15
N ASP A 83 -7.69 7.80 27.95
CA ASP A 83 -8.07 6.58 27.23
C ASP A 83 -7.56 6.55 25.78
N TYR A 84 -7.60 7.69 25.07
CA TYR A 84 -7.03 7.80 23.72
C TYR A 84 -5.50 7.67 23.72
N LEU A 85 -4.82 8.23 24.72
CA LEU A 85 -3.36 8.18 24.83
C LEU A 85 -2.84 6.79 25.25
N GLU A 86 -3.54 6.12 26.17
CA GLU A 86 -3.17 4.77 26.64
C GLU A 86 -3.34 3.70 25.55
N HIS A 87 -4.38 3.80 24.72
CA HIS A 87 -4.64 2.81 23.66
C HIS A 87 -3.82 3.01 22.37
N LYS A 88 -2.80 3.88 22.36
CA LYS A 88 -1.94 4.19 21.19
C LYS A 88 -2.73 4.34 19.89
N HIS A 89 -3.71 5.24 19.90
CA HIS A 89 -4.39 5.71 18.70
C HIS A 89 -3.85 7.08 18.27
#